data_AF-A0A1H9A5G6-F1
#
_entry.id   AF-A0A1H9A5G6-F1
#
_cell.length_a   1.000
_cell.length_b   1.000
_cell.length_c   1.000
_cell.angle_alpha   90.00
_cell.angle_beta   90.00
_cell.angle_gamma   90.00
#
_symmetry.space_group_name_H-M   'P 1'
#
loop_
_entity.id
_entity.type
_entity.pdbx_description
1 polymer ?
#
loop_
_entity_poly.entity_id
_entity_poly.type
_entity_poly.pdbx_seq_one_letter_code
_entity_poly.pdbx_strand_id
1 'polypeptide(L)' 'MKDDHDKAVALFEKQAKKGKDPDLRAFAQDTVPTLRAHLAAAKRLDSKY' A
#
# COMPACT_ATOMS: atom_id res chain seq x y z
N MET A 1 -8.89 -7.44 7.40
CA MET A 1 -7.57 -6.81 7.62
C MET A 1 -6.55 -7.12 6.53
N LYS A 2 -6.09 -8.37 6.32
CA LYS A 2 -5.14 -8.69 5.23
C LYS A 2 -5.60 -8.19 3.86
N ASP A 3 -6.84 -8.53 3.51
CA ASP A 3 -7.48 -8.10 2.26
C ASP A 3 -7.60 -6.58 2.14
N ASP A 4 -7.76 -5.87 3.25
CA ASP A 4 -7.86 -4.41 3.27
C ASP A 4 -6.49 -3.76 3.06
N HIS A 5 -5.44 -4.37 3.63
CA HIS A 5 -4.06 -3.94 3.41
C HIS A 5 -3.58 -4.22 1.98
N ASP A 6 -3.88 -5.39 1.40
CA ASP A 6 -3.56 -5.70 0.00
C ASP A 6 -4.28 -4.73 -0.97
N LYS A 7 -5.56 -4.43 -0.72
CA LYS A 7 -6.33 -3.43 -1.50
C LYS A 7 -5.73 -2.03 -1.38
N ALA A 8 -5.35 -1.61 -0.18
CA ALA A 8 -4.73 -0.30 0.04
C ALA A 8 -3.42 -0.16 -0.74
N VAL A 9 -2.54 -1.17 -0.70
CA VAL A 9 -1.30 -1.18 -1.48
C VAL A 9 -1.60 -1.05 -2.98
N ALA A 10 -2.58 -1.81 -3.50
CA ALA A 10 -2.94 -1.78 -4.91
C ALA A 10 -3.48 -0.41 -5.36
N LEU A 11 -4.30 0.24 -4.53
CA LEU A 11 -4.84 1.58 -4.80
C LEU A 11 -3.73 2.63 -4.85
N PHE A 12 -2.83 2.62 -3.86
CA PHE A 12 -1.73 3.56 -3.79
C PHE A 12 -0.72 3.34 -4.91
N GLU A 13 -0.41 2.10 -5.27
CA GLU A 13 0.43 1.81 -6.43
C GLU A 13 -0.19 2.33 -7.74
N LYS A 14 -1.50 2.13 -7.92
CA LYS A 14 -2.22 2.64 -9.09
C LYS A 14 -2.16 4.17 -9.14
N GLN A 15 -2.40 4.83 -8.01
CA GLN A 15 -2.31 6.28 -7.92
C GLN A 15 -0.87 6.75 -8.22
N ALA A 16 0.15 6.18 -7.58
CA ALA A 16 1.55 6.53 -7.79
C ALA A 16 2.02 6.40 -9.26
N LYS A 17 1.48 5.43 -10.00
CA LYS A 17 1.85 5.14 -11.40
C LYS A 17 1.00 5.88 -12.44
N LYS A 18 -0.30 6.05 -12.19
CA LYS A 18 -1.29 6.49 -13.20
C LYS A 18 -2.14 7.69 -12.75
N GLY A 19 -1.91 8.21 -11.54
CA GLY A 19 -2.62 9.37 -11.00
C GLY A 19 -2.37 10.63 -11.83
N LYS A 20 -3.44 11.40 -12.05
CA LYS A 20 -3.39 12.66 -12.82
C LYS A 20 -3.09 13.86 -11.94
N ASP A 21 -3.55 13.82 -10.69
CA ASP A 21 -3.26 14.84 -9.70
C ASP A 21 -1.81 14.67 -9.19
N PRO A 22 -0.94 15.67 -9.38
CA PRO A 22 0.49 15.55 -9.07
C PRO A 22 0.74 15.39 -7.56
N ASP A 23 -0.03 16.07 -6.71
CA ASP A 23 0.15 16.05 -5.26
C ASP A 23 -0.29 14.69 -4.70
N LEU A 24 -1.43 14.17 -5.15
CA LEU A 24 -1.87 12.83 -4.80
C LEU A 24 -0.93 11.74 -5.35
N ARG A 25 -0.28 11.98 -6.50
CA ARG A 25 0.70 11.05 -7.05
C ARG A 25 1.96 11.01 -6.19
N ALA A 26 2.47 12.16 -5.77
CA ALA A 26 3.61 12.28 -4.87
C ALA A 26 3.32 11.63 -3.51
N PHE A 27 2.18 11.98 -2.89
CA PHE A 27 1.73 11.36 -1.65
C PHE A 27 1.64 9.84 -1.76
N ALA A 28 1.10 9.32 -2.85
CA ALA A 28 1.02 7.88 -3.08
C ALA A 28 2.40 7.25 -3.24
N GLN A 29 3.32 7.88 -3.97
CA GLN A 29 4.70 7.41 -4.14
C GLN A 29 5.43 7.30 -2.79
N ASP A 30 5.29 8.30 -1.93
CA ASP A 30 5.93 8.34 -0.61
C ASP A 30 5.32 7.33 0.37
N THR A 31 4.04 6.99 0.20
CA THR A 31 3.29 6.14 1.14
C THR A 31 3.38 4.65 0.80
N VAL A 32 3.56 4.28 -0.48
CA VAL A 32 3.63 2.87 -0.92
C VAL A 32 4.64 2.03 -0.12
N PRO A 33 5.88 2.49 0.17
CA PRO A 33 6.84 1.71 0.95
C PRO A 33 6.32 1.31 2.34
N THR A 34 5.68 2.23 3.05
CA THR A 34 5.09 1.99 4.37
C THR A 34 3.95 0.97 4.30
N LEU A 35 3.06 1.10 3.32
CA LEU A 35 1.96 0.14 3.14
C LEU A 35 2.48 -1.27 2.82
N ARG A 36 3.56 -1.39 2.04
CA ARG A 36 4.22 -2.70 1.80
C ARG A 36 4.80 -3.29 3.08
N ALA A 37 5.44 -2.46 3.91
CA ALA A 37 5.99 -2.90 5.19
C ALA A 37 4.90 -3.40 6.14
N HIS A 38 3.79 -2.65 6.26
CA HIS A 38 2.63 -3.06 7.05
C HIS A 38 2.03 -4.38 6.54
N LEU A 39 1.87 -4.52 5.22
CA LEU A 39 1.37 -5.76 4.63
C LEU A 39 2.28 -6.96 4.91
N ALA A 40 3.60 -6.77 4.82
CA ALA A 40 4.56 -7.81 5.15
C ALA A 40 4.49 -8.22 6.64
N ALA A 41 4.33 -7.25 7.54
CA ALA A 41 4.13 -7.51 8.96
C ALA A 41 2.82 -8.27 9.22
N ALA A 42 1.71 -7.84 8.62
CA ALA A 42 0.42 -8.53 8.71
C ALA A 42 0.49 -9.97 8.17
N LYS A 43 1.22 -10.20 7.06
CA LYS A 43 1.47 -11.54 6.51
C LYS A 43 2.23 -12.43 7.48
N ARG A 44 3.26 -11.91 8.15
CA ARG A 44 4.04 -12.66 9.14
C ARG A 44 3.22 -13.02 10.38
N LEU A 45 2.35 -12.12 10.84
CA LEU A 45 1.48 -12.38 11.98
C LEU A 45 0.46 -13.47 11.67
N ASP A 46 -0.17 -13.42 10.50
CA ASP A 46 -1.15 -14.41 10.06
C ASP A 46 -0.55 -15.80 9.81
N SER A 47 0.73 -15.90 9.43
CA SER A 47 1.40 -17.19 9.30
C SER A 47 1.89 -17.78 10.63
N LYS A 48 1.77 -17.04 11.73
CA LYS A 48 2.26 -17.44 13.06
C LYS A 48 1.14 -17.99 13.96
N TYR A 49 -0.12 -17.83 13.58
CA TYR A 49 -1.31 -18.25 14.30
C TYR A 49 -2.29 -18.95 13.37
#